data_AF-A0A9P6BBV5-F1
#
_entry.id   AF-A0A9P6BBV5-F1
#
_cell.length_a   1.000
_cell.length_b   1.000
_cell.length_c   1.000
_cell.angle_alpha   90.00
_cell.angle_beta   90.00
_cell.angle_gamma   90.00
#
_symmetry.space_group_name_H-M   'P 1'
#
loop_
_entity.id
_entity.type
_entity.pdbx_description
1 polymer ?
#
loop_
_entity_poly.entity_id
_entity_poly.type
_entity_poly.pdbx_seq_one_letter_code
_entity_poly.pdbx_strand_id
1 'polypeptide(L)'
;FNALQHKTPVHTEDAFKTFSDFLNTFQILLKDGTAAHCASGDRYIKKTAQKPDYFLPFRSKAPTFVKALLTIYSDAGRLSTPAGLFNLAAFRGVFYGSEFARNNLQWFNTFKDWDQHYTAQKALEGKDETFFVAKNAYGPHQMHRSVDNLASYWKVAVEKWPTHLKVDNPKRDIFKLFAFFEHNLSYVGDLAALLMVGDLVDCGFVNMPSAVDMGSLVEQINRGAVKGLIQLGLVSPKYTKKDAAQAFALLHQHVEETSSRDNKELMGYNPIMLEHALCKFQRIYRKRDGR
;
A
#
# COMPACT_ATOMS: atom_id res chain seq x y z
N PHE A 1 32.73 -0.04 0.78
CA PHE A 1 32.60 -1.26 1.59
C PHE A 1 33.75 -1.33 2.59
N ASN A 2 33.62 -0.66 3.76
CA ASN A 2 34.37 -0.90 5.01
C ASN A 2 34.06 0.20 6.04
N ALA A 3 32.79 0.31 6.45
CA ALA A 3 32.39 1.17 7.58
C ALA A 3 30.99 0.79 8.10
N LEU A 4 30.70 -0.49 8.37
CA LEU A 4 29.44 -0.92 9.01
C LEU A 4 29.68 -2.07 10.00
N GLN A 5 30.67 -1.92 10.88
CA GLN A 5 30.80 -2.75 12.09
C GLN A 5 30.56 -1.90 13.35
N HIS A 6 29.44 -1.17 13.38
CA HIS A 6 28.89 -0.77 14.66
C HIS A 6 28.05 -1.93 15.18
N LYS A 7 28.51 -2.53 16.29
CA LYS A 7 27.77 -3.54 17.06
C LYS A 7 26.31 -3.10 17.19
N THR A 8 25.43 -3.82 16.52
CA THR A 8 23.98 -3.67 16.67
C THR A 8 23.65 -3.85 18.15
N PRO A 9 23.01 -2.86 18.82
CA PRO A 9 22.64 -3.00 20.22
C PRO A 9 21.78 -4.25 20.45
N VAL A 10 21.91 -4.92 21.60
CA VAL A 10 21.12 -6.13 21.94
C VAL A 10 19.61 -5.90 21.77
N HIS A 11 19.13 -4.70 22.11
CA HIS A 11 17.73 -4.31 21.92
C HIS A 11 17.27 -4.26 20.45
N THR A 12 18.19 -4.07 19.51
CA THR A 12 17.90 -4.04 18.07
C THR A 12 17.77 -5.46 17.49
N GLU A 13 18.52 -6.44 18.00
CA GLU A 13 18.39 -7.85 17.58
C GLU A 13 17.02 -8.42 17.98
N ASP A 14 16.57 -8.15 19.20
CA ASP A 14 15.23 -8.54 19.68
C ASP A 14 14.11 -7.92 18.83
N ALA A 15 14.28 -6.65 18.44
CA ALA A 15 13.33 -5.93 17.59
C ALA A 15 13.23 -6.55 16.19
N PHE A 16 14.37 -6.87 15.57
CA PHE A 16 14.42 -7.52 14.27
C PHE A 16 13.79 -8.91 14.30
N LYS A 17 14.14 -9.72 15.31
CA LYS A 17 13.52 -11.03 15.52
C LYS A 17 12.01 -10.91 15.72
N THR A 18 11.55 -9.95 16.51
CA THR A 18 10.11 -9.69 16.74
C THR A 18 9.37 -9.42 15.45
N PHE A 19 9.96 -8.64 14.53
CA PHE A 19 9.34 -8.36 13.25
C PHE A 19 9.35 -9.57 12.29
N SER A 20 10.43 -10.35 12.27
CA SER A 20 10.52 -11.59 11.50
C SER A 20 9.50 -12.63 11.99
N ASP A 21 9.34 -12.78 13.31
CA ASP A 21 8.33 -13.65 13.93
C ASP A 21 6.91 -13.19 13.57
N PHE A 22 6.66 -11.88 13.51
CA PHE A 22 5.41 -11.33 13.01
C PHE A 22 5.12 -11.76 11.57
N LEU A 23 6.08 -11.59 10.65
CA LEU A 23 5.89 -12.01 9.25
C LEU A 23 5.61 -13.52 9.16
N ASN A 24 6.42 -14.34 9.86
CA ASN A 24 6.28 -15.80 9.87
C ASN A 24 4.92 -16.24 10.41
N THR A 25 4.44 -15.61 11.49
CA THR A 25 3.13 -15.90 12.08
C THR A 25 2.00 -15.76 11.07
N PHE A 26 2.03 -14.72 10.22
CA PHE A 26 0.95 -14.47 9.27
C PHE A 26 1.05 -15.28 7.97
N GLN A 27 2.17 -15.95 7.68
CA GLN A 27 2.31 -16.77 6.45
C GLN A 27 1.28 -17.90 6.37
N ILE A 28 0.75 -18.36 7.49
CA ILE A 28 -0.32 -19.37 7.52
C ILE A 28 -1.55 -18.91 6.71
N LEU A 29 -1.84 -17.60 6.69
CA LEU A 29 -2.93 -17.03 5.91
C LEU A 29 -2.68 -17.04 4.40
N LEU A 30 -1.42 -17.14 3.97
CA LEU A 30 -1.05 -17.29 2.57
C LEU A 30 -1.13 -18.74 2.12
N LYS A 31 -0.75 -19.67 3.00
CA LYS A 31 -0.72 -21.11 2.71
C LYS A 31 -2.12 -21.71 2.69
N ASP A 32 -2.94 -21.37 3.68
CA ASP A 32 -4.27 -21.98 3.85
C ASP A 32 -5.40 -21.10 3.32
N GLY A 33 -5.09 -19.84 3.01
CA GLY A 33 -6.06 -18.80 2.67
C GLY A 33 -6.74 -18.20 3.90
N THR A 34 -7.21 -16.96 3.77
CA THR A 34 -7.80 -16.21 4.90
C THR A 34 -9.11 -16.83 5.38
N ALA A 35 -9.91 -17.43 4.49
CA ALA A 35 -11.19 -18.04 4.84
C ALA A 35 -11.06 -19.17 5.89
N ALA A 36 -10.00 -19.98 5.80
CA ALA A 36 -9.73 -21.08 6.73
C ALA A 36 -9.49 -20.59 8.17
N HIS A 37 -9.12 -19.31 8.34
CA HIS A 37 -8.67 -18.75 9.60
C HIS A 37 -9.64 -17.74 10.23
N CYS A 38 -10.83 -17.54 9.64
CA CYS A 38 -11.87 -16.64 10.16
C CYS A 38 -12.39 -17.02 11.56
N ALA A 39 -12.18 -18.27 11.97
CA ALA A 39 -12.54 -18.82 13.28
C ALA A 39 -11.31 -19.22 14.14
N SER A 40 -10.10 -18.78 13.77
CA SER A 40 -8.86 -19.14 14.48
C SER A 40 -8.93 -18.78 15.97
N GLY A 41 -8.31 -19.62 16.82
CA GLY A 41 -8.13 -19.34 18.25
C GLY A 41 -7.11 -18.23 18.53
N ASP A 42 -6.19 -17.98 17.59
CA ASP A 42 -5.29 -16.83 17.68
C ASP A 42 -6.04 -15.55 17.27
N ARG A 43 -6.15 -14.61 18.21
CA ARG A 43 -6.91 -13.37 18.02
C ARG A 43 -6.38 -12.49 16.88
N TYR A 44 -5.08 -12.49 16.62
CA TYR A 44 -4.47 -11.67 15.59
C TYR A 44 -4.65 -12.31 14.22
N ILE A 45 -4.46 -13.62 14.11
CA ILE A 45 -4.75 -14.40 12.90
C ILE A 45 -6.22 -14.25 12.52
N LYS A 46 -7.15 -14.48 13.46
CA LYS A 46 -8.60 -14.30 13.26
C LYS A 46 -8.94 -12.90 12.77
N LYS A 47 -8.44 -11.87 13.47
CA LYS A 47 -8.69 -10.47 13.12
C LYS A 47 -8.19 -10.13 11.71
N THR A 48 -7.04 -10.65 11.32
CA THR A 48 -6.48 -10.43 9.97
C THR A 48 -7.26 -11.18 8.91
N ALA A 49 -7.62 -12.45 9.16
CA ALA A 49 -8.45 -13.26 8.28
C ALA A 49 -9.82 -12.62 7.97
N GLN A 50 -10.45 -11.99 8.97
CA GLN A 50 -11.75 -11.34 8.82
C GLN A 50 -11.70 -9.99 8.07
N LYS A 51 -10.55 -9.31 8.06
CA LYS A 51 -10.39 -7.99 7.41
C LYS A 51 -9.03 -7.89 6.70
N PRO A 52 -8.78 -8.71 5.68
CA PRO A 52 -7.45 -8.86 5.08
C PRO A 52 -6.96 -7.58 4.39
N ASP A 53 -7.80 -6.84 3.69
CA ASP A 53 -7.42 -5.54 3.08
C ASP A 53 -6.88 -4.54 4.13
N TYR A 54 -7.32 -4.68 5.38
CA TYR A 54 -7.00 -3.76 6.46
C TYR A 54 -5.82 -4.21 7.33
N PHE A 55 -5.63 -5.51 7.56
CA PHE A 55 -4.62 -6.05 8.48
C PHE A 55 -3.56 -6.95 7.82
N LEU A 56 -3.77 -7.52 6.64
CA LEU A 56 -2.81 -8.46 6.05
C LEU A 56 -1.47 -7.75 5.76
N PRO A 57 -0.33 -8.25 6.27
CA PRO A 57 0.98 -7.61 6.07
C PRO A 57 1.55 -7.82 4.67
N PHE A 58 0.94 -8.71 3.88
CA PHE A 58 1.40 -9.04 2.53
C PHE A 58 0.58 -8.27 1.50
N ARG A 59 1.09 -7.10 1.11
CA ARG A 59 0.41 -6.13 0.24
C ARG A 59 -0.20 -6.76 -1.01
N SER A 60 0.61 -7.48 -1.78
CA SER A 60 0.24 -8.14 -3.04
C SER A 60 -0.79 -9.26 -2.89
N LYS A 61 -1.14 -9.64 -1.65
CA LYS A 61 -2.05 -10.74 -1.32
C LYS A 61 -3.37 -10.26 -0.71
N ALA A 62 -3.54 -8.95 -0.51
CA ALA A 62 -4.81 -8.38 -0.06
C ALA A 62 -5.89 -8.54 -1.14
N PRO A 63 -7.11 -9.03 -0.84
CA PRO A 63 -8.10 -9.39 -1.85
C PRO A 63 -8.43 -8.28 -2.85
N THR A 64 -8.64 -7.06 -2.38
CA THR A 64 -8.97 -5.93 -3.27
C THR A 64 -7.79 -5.58 -4.17
N PHE A 65 -6.56 -5.72 -3.68
CA PHE A 65 -5.37 -5.44 -4.47
C PHE A 65 -5.07 -6.55 -5.47
N VAL A 66 -5.31 -7.83 -5.12
CA VAL A 66 -5.25 -8.95 -6.07
C VAL A 66 -6.21 -8.71 -7.25
N LYS A 67 -7.45 -8.28 -6.98
CA LYS A 67 -8.39 -7.93 -8.05
C LYS A 67 -7.85 -6.80 -8.94
N ALA A 68 -7.22 -5.79 -8.36
CA ALA A 68 -6.61 -4.70 -9.12
C ALA A 68 -5.39 -5.14 -9.94
N LEU A 69 -4.55 -6.07 -9.43
CA LEU A 69 -3.45 -6.66 -10.19
C LEU A 69 -3.94 -7.35 -11.47
N LEU A 70 -5.08 -8.03 -11.38
CA LEU A 70 -5.70 -8.74 -12.52
C LEU A 70 -6.49 -7.83 -13.47
N THR A 71 -6.73 -6.57 -13.10
CA THR A 71 -7.65 -5.68 -13.84
C THR A 71 -6.98 -4.38 -14.27
N ILE A 72 -6.49 -3.61 -13.31
CA ILE A 72 -5.90 -2.28 -13.55
C ILE A 72 -4.42 -2.41 -13.91
N TYR A 73 -3.71 -3.34 -13.27
CA TYR A 73 -2.25 -3.46 -13.39
C TYR A 73 -1.80 -4.66 -14.23
N SER A 74 -2.73 -5.34 -14.91
CA SER A 74 -2.42 -6.52 -15.73
C SER A 74 -1.57 -6.19 -16.97
N ASP A 75 -1.58 -4.92 -17.39
CA ASP A 75 -0.80 -4.40 -18.52
C ASP A 75 -0.20 -3.04 -18.14
N ALA A 76 1.07 -3.07 -17.69
CA ALA A 76 1.80 -1.88 -17.28
C ALA A 76 1.91 -0.84 -18.42
N GLY A 77 1.88 -1.25 -19.69
CA GLY A 77 1.93 -0.34 -20.83
C GLY A 77 0.78 0.66 -20.82
N ARG A 78 -0.42 0.22 -20.41
CA ARG A 78 -1.62 1.08 -20.35
C ARG A 78 -1.53 2.17 -19.30
N LEU A 79 -0.71 2.01 -18.27
CA LEU A 79 -0.49 3.00 -17.22
C LEU A 79 0.22 4.27 -17.74
N SER A 80 0.80 4.21 -18.95
CA SER A 80 1.36 5.38 -19.63
C SER A 80 0.30 6.30 -20.28
N THR A 81 -0.97 5.90 -20.26
CA THR A 81 -2.07 6.65 -20.88
C THR A 81 -2.86 7.45 -19.83
N PRO A 82 -3.65 8.47 -20.25
CA PRO A 82 -4.63 9.12 -19.37
C PRO A 82 -5.59 8.13 -18.71
N ALA A 83 -6.10 7.14 -19.46
CA ALA A 83 -6.92 6.08 -18.90
C ALA A 83 -6.20 5.31 -17.78
N GLY A 84 -4.90 5.05 -17.96
CA GLY A 84 -4.05 4.43 -16.96
C GLY A 84 -3.98 5.20 -15.64
N LEU A 85 -3.65 6.49 -15.70
CA LEU A 85 -3.63 7.30 -14.47
C LEU A 85 -5.02 7.40 -13.84
N PHE A 86 -6.08 7.57 -14.63
CA PHE A 86 -7.44 7.62 -14.12
C PHE A 86 -7.81 6.36 -13.33
N ASN A 87 -7.58 5.17 -13.89
CA ASN A 87 -7.94 3.93 -13.22
C ASN A 87 -7.10 3.68 -11.95
N LEU A 88 -5.80 4.00 -11.97
CA LEU A 88 -4.94 3.99 -10.79
C LEU A 88 -5.48 4.91 -9.68
N ALA A 89 -5.77 6.18 -10.05
CA ALA A 89 -6.26 7.19 -9.13
C ALA A 89 -7.64 6.84 -8.58
N ALA A 90 -8.55 6.35 -9.43
CA ALA A 90 -9.89 5.91 -9.06
C ALA A 90 -9.83 4.72 -8.09
N PHE A 91 -8.97 3.74 -8.37
CA PHE A 91 -8.79 2.59 -7.49
C PHE A 91 -8.31 3.02 -6.10
N ARG A 92 -7.18 3.73 -5.99
CA ARG A 92 -6.64 4.09 -4.67
C ARG A 92 -7.43 5.21 -3.99
N GLY A 93 -7.86 6.21 -4.74
CA GLY A 93 -8.60 7.36 -4.25
C GLY A 93 -10.04 7.05 -3.86
N VAL A 94 -10.73 6.14 -4.56
CA VAL A 94 -12.18 5.94 -4.38
C VAL A 94 -12.53 4.49 -4.05
N PHE A 95 -12.10 3.54 -4.88
CA PHE A 95 -12.66 2.18 -4.85
C PHE A 95 -12.03 1.25 -3.82
N TYR A 96 -10.74 1.39 -3.48
CA TYR A 96 -10.01 0.44 -2.64
C TYR A 96 -10.77 0.11 -1.34
N GLY A 97 -10.97 -1.19 -1.09
CA GLY A 97 -11.68 -1.74 0.06
C GLY A 97 -13.21 -1.79 -0.06
N SER A 98 -13.81 -1.29 -1.15
CA SER A 98 -15.25 -1.37 -1.39
C SER A 98 -15.68 -2.72 -1.97
N GLU A 99 -16.98 -2.98 -1.97
CA GLU A 99 -17.55 -4.18 -2.61
C GLU A 99 -17.32 -4.14 -4.14
N PHE A 100 -17.50 -2.97 -4.76
CA PHE A 100 -17.20 -2.76 -6.17
C PHE A 100 -15.76 -3.18 -6.50
N ALA A 101 -14.77 -2.72 -5.72
CA ALA A 101 -13.37 -3.03 -5.99
C ALA A 101 -13.02 -4.52 -5.83
N ARG A 102 -13.77 -5.26 -5.00
CA ARG A 102 -13.56 -6.70 -4.81
C ARG A 102 -14.16 -7.53 -5.93
N ASN A 103 -15.38 -7.19 -6.34
CA ASN A 103 -16.21 -8.08 -7.14
C ASN A 103 -16.40 -7.59 -8.58
N ASN A 104 -16.43 -6.27 -8.78
CA ASN A 104 -16.91 -5.64 -10.02
C ASN A 104 -15.87 -4.69 -10.65
N LEU A 105 -14.67 -4.61 -10.08
CA LEU A 105 -13.61 -3.75 -10.61
C LEU A 105 -13.34 -4.08 -12.07
N GLN A 106 -13.31 -3.04 -12.89
CA GLN A 106 -13.05 -3.10 -14.32
C GLN A 106 -12.27 -1.87 -14.78
N TRP A 107 -11.74 -1.95 -15.99
CA TRP A 107 -11.02 -0.86 -16.64
C TRP A 107 -11.97 0.07 -17.40
N PHE A 108 -11.76 1.38 -17.25
CA PHE A 108 -12.48 2.41 -18.02
C PHE A 108 -11.53 3.12 -18.99
N ASN A 109 -11.83 3.12 -20.28
CA ASN A 109 -11.00 3.80 -21.28
C ASN A 109 -11.26 5.31 -21.31
N THR A 110 -12.47 5.72 -20.92
CA THR A 110 -12.88 7.12 -20.85
C THR A 110 -13.67 7.41 -19.58
N PHE A 111 -13.79 8.69 -19.22
CA PHE A 111 -14.70 9.11 -18.15
C PHE A 111 -16.17 8.81 -18.48
N LYS A 112 -16.54 8.83 -19.76
CA LYS A 112 -17.89 8.45 -20.21
C LYS A 112 -18.19 6.98 -19.94
N ASP A 113 -17.21 6.09 -20.10
CA ASP A 113 -17.36 4.66 -19.78
C ASP A 113 -17.69 4.48 -18.29
N TRP A 114 -16.99 5.23 -17.42
CA TRP A 114 -17.29 5.26 -15.99
C TRP A 114 -18.70 5.80 -15.72
N ASP A 115 -19.07 6.94 -16.29
CA ASP A 115 -20.37 7.57 -16.06
C ASP A 115 -21.55 6.67 -16.47
N GLN A 116 -21.43 6.02 -17.62
CA GLN A 116 -22.41 5.03 -18.08
C GLN A 116 -22.49 3.83 -17.14
N HIS A 117 -21.34 3.31 -16.69
CA HIS A 117 -21.31 2.20 -15.75
C HIS A 117 -21.93 2.56 -14.40
N TYR A 118 -21.56 3.72 -13.85
CA TYR A 118 -22.06 4.21 -12.57
C TYR A 118 -23.57 4.42 -12.62
N THR A 119 -24.08 5.04 -13.69
CA THR A 119 -25.51 5.23 -13.93
C THR A 119 -26.26 3.89 -14.00
N ALA A 120 -25.73 2.94 -14.76
CA ALA A 120 -26.34 1.60 -14.89
C ALA A 120 -26.35 0.85 -13.56
N GLN A 121 -25.27 0.91 -12.77
CA GLN A 121 -25.20 0.27 -11.47
C GLN A 121 -26.12 0.94 -10.45
N LYS A 122 -26.20 2.27 -10.40
CA LYS A 122 -27.09 2.99 -9.48
C LYS A 122 -28.57 2.71 -9.71
N ALA A 123 -28.95 2.30 -10.92
CA ALA A 123 -30.30 1.85 -11.22
C ALA A 123 -30.64 0.48 -10.59
N LEU A 124 -29.64 -0.28 -10.14
CA LEU A 124 -29.81 -1.55 -9.45
C LEU A 124 -30.00 -1.34 -7.94
N GLU A 125 -30.86 -2.16 -7.33
CA GLU A 125 -31.10 -2.12 -5.88
C GLU A 125 -29.80 -2.44 -5.10
N GLY A 126 -29.54 -1.67 -4.03
CA GLY A 126 -28.41 -1.88 -3.13
C GLY A 126 -27.05 -1.38 -3.65
N LYS A 127 -27.00 -0.65 -4.77
CA LYS A 127 -25.76 -0.11 -5.36
C LYS A 127 -25.63 1.41 -5.17
N ASP A 128 -25.71 1.84 -3.92
CA ASP A 128 -25.50 3.24 -3.53
C ASP A 128 -23.99 3.61 -3.49
N GLU A 129 -23.65 4.82 -3.01
CA GLU A 129 -22.24 5.26 -2.93
C GLU A 129 -21.36 4.31 -2.11
N THR A 130 -21.90 3.64 -1.09
CA THR A 130 -21.14 2.74 -0.21
C THR A 130 -20.70 1.45 -0.92
N PHE A 131 -21.40 1.06 -1.99
CA PHE A 131 -20.96 -0.01 -2.88
C PHE A 131 -19.63 0.32 -3.56
N PHE A 132 -19.45 1.58 -3.98
CA PHE A 132 -18.25 2.06 -4.65
C PHE A 132 -17.16 2.52 -3.69
N VAL A 133 -17.54 3.03 -2.51
CA VAL A 133 -16.63 3.75 -1.60
C VAL A 133 -16.60 3.14 -0.20
N ALA A 134 -15.42 2.65 0.20
CA ALA A 134 -15.15 2.28 1.59
C ALA A 134 -14.43 3.43 2.32
N LYS A 135 -15.18 4.32 3.00
CA LYS A 135 -14.60 5.51 3.67
C LYS A 135 -13.61 5.20 4.79
N ASN A 136 -13.54 3.96 5.29
CA ASN A 136 -12.62 3.52 6.35
C ASN A 136 -11.47 2.61 5.84
N ALA A 137 -11.27 2.49 4.52
CA ALA A 137 -10.33 1.52 3.96
C ALA A 137 -8.88 1.69 4.46
N TYR A 138 -8.45 2.92 4.70
CA TYR A 138 -7.09 3.22 5.15
C TYR A 138 -6.95 3.44 6.66
N GLY A 139 -8.04 3.44 7.42
CA GLY A 139 -8.01 3.76 8.85
C GLY A 139 -9.25 4.50 9.32
N PRO A 140 -9.10 5.70 9.92
CA PRO A 140 -10.23 6.58 10.24
C PRO A 140 -11.12 6.85 9.03
N HIS A 141 -12.36 7.24 9.30
CA HIS A 141 -13.34 7.57 8.28
C HIS A 141 -12.91 8.82 7.49
N GLN A 142 -12.83 8.70 6.16
CA GLN A 142 -12.42 9.75 5.22
C GLN A 142 -13.65 10.38 4.55
N MET A 143 -14.10 11.52 5.06
CA MET A 143 -15.33 12.19 4.59
C MET A 143 -15.28 12.58 3.11
N HIS A 144 -14.10 13.00 2.64
CA HIS A 144 -13.88 13.48 1.26
C HIS A 144 -13.65 12.35 0.24
N ARG A 145 -13.66 11.09 0.67
CA ARG A 145 -13.57 9.96 -0.24
C ARG A 145 -14.93 9.76 -0.90
N SER A 146 -15.03 10.03 -2.19
CA SER A 146 -16.29 9.97 -2.93
C SER A 146 -16.05 9.71 -4.42
N VAL A 147 -17.06 9.17 -5.10
CA VAL A 147 -17.10 9.03 -6.56
C VAL A 147 -17.09 10.39 -7.28
N ASP A 148 -17.49 11.47 -6.60
CA ASP A 148 -17.48 12.83 -7.17
C ASP A 148 -16.06 13.31 -7.50
N ASN A 149 -15.03 12.72 -6.89
CA ASN A 149 -13.63 13.02 -7.17
C ASN A 149 -13.16 12.50 -8.54
N LEU A 150 -13.88 11.56 -9.16
CA LEU A 150 -13.40 10.88 -10.37
C LEU A 150 -13.29 11.83 -11.57
N ALA A 151 -14.17 12.84 -11.67
CA ALA A 151 -14.09 13.85 -12.72
C ALA A 151 -12.78 14.66 -12.64
N SER A 152 -12.34 15.03 -11.44
CA SER A 152 -11.09 15.77 -11.26
C SER A 152 -9.86 14.90 -11.55
N TYR A 153 -9.92 13.60 -11.22
CA TYR A 153 -8.86 12.65 -11.56
C TYR A 153 -8.72 12.47 -13.06
N TRP A 154 -9.84 12.35 -13.78
CA TRP A 154 -9.81 12.28 -15.25
C TRP A 154 -9.20 13.53 -15.87
N LYS A 155 -9.59 14.72 -15.38
CA LYS A 155 -9.03 15.99 -15.86
C LYS A 155 -7.51 16.03 -15.71
N VAL A 156 -6.99 15.70 -14.53
CA VAL A 156 -5.54 15.64 -14.27
C VAL A 156 -4.86 14.62 -15.18
N ALA A 157 -5.50 13.48 -15.41
CA ALA A 157 -4.96 12.44 -16.27
C ALA A 157 -4.84 12.84 -17.74
N VAL A 158 -5.78 13.63 -18.26
CA VAL A 158 -5.69 14.14 -19.63
C VAL A 158 -4.70 15.29 -19.74
N GLU A 159 -4.77 16.25 -18.81
CA GLU A 159 -4.04 17.52 -18.94
C GLU A 159 -2.57 17.44 -18.51
N LYS A 160 -2.24 16.63 -17.50
CA LYS A 160 -0.92 16.69 -16.83
C LYS A 160 -0.10 15.43 -17.02
N TRP A 161 -0.73 14.25 -17.06
CA TRP A 161 -0.01 12.97 -17.12
C TRP A 161 0.88 12.82 -18.37
N PRO A 162 0.42 13.13 -19.60
CA PRO A 162 1.26 12.96 -20.79
C PRO A 162 2.52 13.81 -20.74
N THR A 163 2.42 15.04 -20.22
CA THR A 163 3.57 15.94 -20.06
C THR A 163 4.51 15.44 -18.98
N HIS A 164 3.98 15.04 -17.82
CA HIS A 164 4.79 14.47 -16.73
C HIS A 164 5.61 13.25 -17.20
N LEU A 165 5.02 12.38 -18.03
CA LEU A 165 5.70 11.21 -18.56
C LEU A 165 6.76 11.48 -19.64
N LYS A 166 6.70 12.63 -20.32
CA LYS A 166 7.63 13.00 -21.40
C LYS A 166 8.89 13.71 -20.89
N VAL A 167 8.78 14.43 -19.77
CA VAL A 167 9.85 15.31 -19.27
C VAL A 167 10.91 14.56 -18.46
N ASP A 168 10.62 13.33 -18.02
CA ASP A 168 11.48 12.56 -17.12
C ASP A 168 11.62 11.08 -17.53
N ASN A 169 12.85 10.56 -17.67
CA ASN A 169 13.07 9.11 -17.76
C ASN A 169 14.55 8.71 -17.51
N PRO A 170 14.86 8.06 -16.37
CA PRO A 170 15.37 6.69 -16.51
C PRO A 170 14.59 5.72 -15.60
N LYS A 171 13.53 5.17 -16.16
CA LYS A 171 12.51 4.25 -15.63
C LYS A 171 11.88 4.59 -14.27
N ARG A 172 11.58 5.90 -14.15
CA ARG A 172 10.59 6.59 -13.30
C ARG A 172 10.81 6.55 -11.79
N ASP A 173 11.56 7.55 -11.35
CA ASP A 173 11.80 7.98 -9.97
C ASP A 173 10.53 8.03 -9.08
N ILE A 174 10.58 7.33 -7.95
CA ILE A 174 9.50 7.21 -6.98
C ILE A 174 9.14 8.54 -6.30
N PHE A 175 10.10 9.45 -6.08
CA PHE A 175 9.89 10.71 -5.38
C PHE A 175 9.11 11.70 -6.26
N LYS A 176 9.44 11.73 -7.56
CA LYS A 176 8.72 12.57 -8.52
C LYS A 176 7.29 12.10 -8.73
N LEU A 177 7.06 10.79 -8.78
CA LEU A 177 5.70 10.23 -8.86
C LEU A 177 4.90 10.51 -7.61
N PHE A 178 5.51 10.32 -6.44
CA PHE A 178 4.89 10.66 -5.16
C PHE A 178 4.43 12.12 -5.14
N ALA A 179 5.33 13.06 -5.44
CA ALA A 179 5.02 14.50 -5.49
C ALA A 179 3.97 14.83 -6.56
N PHE A 180 3.98 14.15 -7.70
CA PHE A 180 2.96 14.33 -8.72
C PHE A 180 1.57 13.96 -8.19
N PHE A 181 1.41 12.78 -7.56
CA PHE A 181 0.12 12.35 -7.02
C PHE A 181 -0.36 13.26 -5.90
N GLU A 182 0.52 13.58 -4.95
CA GLU A 182 0.22 14.43 -3.79
C GLU A 182 -0.27 15.83 -4.21
N HIS A 183 0.40 16.47 -5.18
CA HIS A 183 0.08 17.84 -5.56
C HIS A 183 -1.04 17.98 -6.58
N ASN A 184 -1.30 16.95 -7.38
CA ASN A 184 -2.21 17.07 -8.52
C ASN A 184 -3.55 16.37 -8.32
N LEU A 185 -3.64 15.32 -7.48
CA LEU A 185 -4.87 14.57 -7.30
C LEU A 185 -5.61 15.02 -6.03
N SER A 186 -6.77 15.65 -6.21
CA SER A 186 -7.59 16.13 -5.10
C SER A 186 -7.96 15.02 -4.11
N TYR A 187 -7.81 15.28 -2.82
CA TYR A 187 -8.14 14.33 -1.75
C TYR A 187 -7.34 13.02 -1.77
N VAL A 188 -6.28 12.93 -2.58
CA VAL A 188 -5.25 11.89 -2.48
C VAL A 188 -4.17 12.41 -1.54
N GLY A 189 -4.26 12.05 -0.26
CA GLY A 189 -3.22 12.38 0.71
C GLY A 189 -1.97 11.51 0.55
N ASP A 190 -0.93 11.82 1.32
CA ASP A 190 0.41 11.21 1.27
C ASP A 190 0.37 9.68 1.27
N LEU A 191 -0.51 9.09 2.10
CA LEU A 191 -0.65 7.64 2.17
C LEU A 191 -1.16 7.04 0.85
N ALA A 192 -2.17 7.65 0.24
CA ALA A 192 -2.71 7.14 -1.02
C ALA A 192 -1.72 7.36 -2.17
N ALA A 193 -0.99 8.48 -2.18
CA ALA A 193 0.09 8.74 -3.12
C ALA A 193 1.21 7.68 -3.02
N LEU A 194 1.67 7.35 -1.80
CA LEU A 194 2.67 6.29 -1.60
C LEU A 194 2.18 4.93 -2.10
N LEU A 195 0.91 4.61 -1.83
CA LEU A 195 0.32 3.36 -2.30
C LEU A 195 0.24 3.31 -3.83
N MET A 196 -0.09 4.43 -4.50
CA MET A 196 -0.05 4.49 -5.96
C MET A 196 1.37 4.27 -6.50
N VAL A 197 2.39 4.86 -5.88
CA VAL A 197 3.80 4.60 -6.23
C VAL A 197 4.13 3.11 -6.08
N GLY A 198 3.76 2.50 -4.96
CA GLY A 198 3.95 1.07 -4.72
C GLY A 198 3.22 0.18 -5.74
N ASP A 199 2.04 0.58 -6.22
CA ASP A 199 1.32 -0.14 -7.28
C ASP A 199 2.08 -0.13 -8.60
N LEU A 200 2.62 1.03 -8.97
CA LEU A 200 3.42 1.18 -10.18
C LEU A 200 4.73 0.38 -10.11
N VAL A 201 5.32 0.25 -8.93
CA VAL A 201 6.47 -0.63 -8.69
C VAL A 201 6.07 -2.10 -8.84
N ASP A 202 5.02 -2.54 -8.15
CA ASP A 202 4.61 -3.95 -8.11
C ASP A 202 4.20 -4.49 -9.50
N CYS A 203 3.71 -3.63 -10.40
CA CYS A 203 3.37 -4.02 -11.77
C CYS A 203 4.50 -3.80 -12.80
N GLY A 204 5.67 -3.33 -12.36
CA GLY A 204 6.83 -3.13 -13.22
C GLY A 204 6.78 -1.88 -14.12
N PHE A 205 5.85 -0.95 -13.86
CA PHE A 205 5.82 0.35 -14.54
C PHE A 205 6.95 1.28 -14.04
N VAL A 206 7.34 1.11 -12.78
CA VAL A 206 8.41 1.81 -12.08
C VAL A 206 9.41 0.78 -11.59
N ASN A 207 10.70 1.12 -11.63
CA ASN A 207 11.74 0.26 -11.06
C ASN A 207 11.56 0.11 -9.55
N MET A 208 11.93 -1.07 -9.03
CA MET A 208 11.99 -1.30 -7.59
C MET A 208 12.95 -0.28 -6.94
N PRO A 209 12.50 0.52 -5.96
CA PRO A 209 13.39 1.43 -5.26
C PRO A 209 14.37 0.67 -4.38
N SER A 210 15.50 1.31 -4.04
CA SER A 210 16.35 0.80 -2.98
C SER A 210 15.63 0.89 -1.62
N ALA A 211 16.06 0.10 -0.63
CA ALA A 211 15.55 0.21 0.73
C ALA A 211 15.80 1.60 1.34
N VAL A 212 16.86 2.30 0.92
CA VAL A 212 17.19 3.66 1.36
C VAL A 212 16.20 4.68 0.79
N ASP A 213 15.89 4.59 -0.50
CA ASP A 213 14.91 5.50 -1.13
C ASP A 213 13.52 5.30 -0.53
N MET A 214 13.11 4.04 -0.35
CA MET A 214 11.84 3.72 0.29
C MET A 214 11.80 4.17 1.76
N GLY A 215 12.90 3.97 2.50
CA GLY A 215 13.05 4.47 3.87
C GLY A 215 12.93 5.98 3.96
N SER A 216 13.42 6.71 2.95
CA SER A 216 13.33 8.17 2.88
C SER A 216 11.90 8.65 2.62
N LEU A 217 11.13 7.96 1.76
CA LEU A 217 9.69 8.21 1.62
C LEU A 217 8.93 7.89 2.93
N VAL A 218 9.25 6.78 3.59
CA VAL A 218 8.65 6.40 4.89
C VAL A 218 8.83 7.50 5.92
N GLU A 219 10.05 8.04 6.00
CA GLU A 219 10.42 9.12 6.89
C GLU A 219 9.71 10.44 6.56
N GLN A 220 9.67 10.82 5.28
CA GLN A 220 8.97 12.00 4.79
C GLN A 220 7.49 11.97 5.17
N ILE A 221 6.83 10.84 4.95
CA ILE A 221 5.39 10.66 5.17
C ILE A 221 5.07 10.61 6.67
N ASN A 222 5.95 10.00 7.48
CA ASN A 222 5.82 9.91 8.93
C ASN A 222 4.43 9.41 9.38
N ARG A 223 4.02 8.24 8.85
CA ARG A 223 2.74 7.58 9.16
C ARG A 223 2.95 6.21 9.82
N GLY A 224 2.20 5.19 9.38
CA GLY A 224 2.12 3.89 10.07
C GLY A 224 3.45 3.15 10.14
N ALA A 225 4.26 3.21 9.08
CA ALA A 225 5.54 2.51 9.03
C ALA A 225 6.54 3.05 10.07
N VAL A 226 6.69 4.38 10.17
CA VAL A 226 7.50 5.03 11.23
C VAL A 226 7.00 4.66 12.62
N LYS A 227 5.68 4.67 12.83
CA LYS A 227 5.09 4.22 14.11
C LYS A 227 5.37 2.74 14.40
N GLY A 228 5.45 1.89 13.36
CA GLY A 228 5.89 0.51 13.47
C GLY A 228 7.33 0.39 13.92
N LEU A 229 8.25 1.17 13.32
CA LEU A 229 9.65 1.24 13.73
C LEU A 229 9.81 1.73 15.18
N ILE A 230 9.04 2.74 15.58
CA ILE A 230 9.00 3.23 16.98
C ILE A 230 8.48 2.13 17.91
N GLN A 231 7.42 1.43 17.54
CA GLN A 231 6.84 0.36 18.35
C GLN A 231 7.78 -0.84 18.50
N LEU A 232 8.63 -1.10 17.51
CA LEU A 232 9.70 -2.09 17.58
C LEU A 232 10.90 -1.61 18.42
N GLY A 233 10.95 -0.33 18.81
CA GLY A 233 12.10 0.25 19.52
C GLY A 233 13.29 0.57 18.61
N LEU A 234 13.12 0.52 17.28
CA LEU A 234 14.16 0.81 16.30
C LEU A 234 14.35 2.32 16.07
N VAL A 235 13.34 3.12 16.38
CA VAL A 235 13.36 4.58 16.28
C VAL A 235 12.83 5.17 17.59
N SER A 236 13.49 6.20 18.10
CA SER A 236 13.04 6.91 19.30
C SER A 236 11.69 7.59 19.07
N PRO A 237 10.76 7.62 20.04
CA PRO A 237 9.53 8.41 19.93
C PRO A 237 9.77 9.93 19.75
N LYS A 238 10.96 10.43 20.15
CA LYS A 238 11.36 11.84 20.04
C LYS A 238 12.21 12.13 18.79
N TYR A 239 12.10 11.30 17.76
CA TYR A 239 13.01 11.26 16.62
C TYR A 239 13.11 12.59 15.85
N THR A 240 14.32 12.87 15.33
CA THR A 240 14.58 13.85 14.27
C THR A 240 14.66 13.10 12.93
N LYS A 241 14.20 13.72 11.84
CA LYS A 241 13.94 13.15 10.48
C LYS A 241 15.11 12.47 9.74
N LYS A 242 15.99 11.69 10.38
CA LYS A 242 17.06 10.90 9.73
C LYS A 242 17.18 9.46 10.25
N ASP A 243 16.65 9.16 11.43
CA ASP A 243 16.79 7.84 12.03
C ASP A 243 15.86 6.79 11.40
N ALA A 244 14.72 7.21 10.83
CA ALA A 244 13.71 6.28 10.34
C ALA A 244 14.11 5.62 9.02
N ALA A 245 14.73 6.36 8.11
CA ALA A 245 15.21 5.81 6.85
C ALA A 245 16.32 4.76 7.08
N GLN A 246 17.25 5.03 7.99
CA GLN A 246 18.32 4.10 8.34
C GLN A 246 17.77 2.84 9.04
N ALA A 247 16.88 3.01 10.01
CA ALA A 247 16.24 1.89 10.70
C ALA A 247 15.45 0.98 9.74
N PHE A 248 14.75 1.59 8.77
CA PHE A 248 14.04 0.88 7.72
C PHE A 248 14.99 0.04 6.86
N ALA A 249 16.09 0.62 6.39
CA ALA A 249 17.07 -0.08 5.55
C ALA A 249 17.76 -1.24 6.29
N LEU A 250 18.08 -1.08 7.57
CA LEU A 250 18.66 -2.14 8.40
C LEU A 250 17.67 -3.29 8.63
N LEU A 251 16.41 -2.96 8.93
CA LEU A 251 15.37 -3.98 9.06
C LEU A 251 15.15 -4.73 7.74
N HIS A 252 15.16 -4.01 6.62
CA HIS A 252 15.07 -4.63 5.29
C HIS A 252 16.20 -5.65 5.07
N GLN A 253 17.44 -5.23 5.32
CA GLN A 253 18.61 -6.09 5.18
C GLN A 253 18.49 -7.34 6.06
N HIS A 254 18.09 -7.17 7.32
CA HIS A 254 17.89 -8.29 8.23
C HIS A 254 16.89 -9.32 7.68
N VAL A 255 15.72 -8.88 7.20
CA VAL A 255 14.69 -9.80 6.67
C VAL A 255 15.16 -10.45 5.37
N GLU A 256 15.89 -9.73 4.51
CA GLU A 256 16.51 -10.29 3.30
C GLU A 256 17.48 -11.44 3.61
N GLU A 257 18.31 -11.28 4.65
CA GLU A 257 19.35 -12.22 5.04
C GLU A 257 18.81 -13.42 5.82
N THR A 258 17.74 -13.24 6.60
CA THR A 258 17.21 -14.27 7.51
C THR A 258 16.03 -15.05 6.96
N SER A 259 15.30 -14.51 5.97
CA SER A 259 14.16 -15.20 5.35
C SER A 259 14.61 -16.09 4.20
N SER A 260 14.11 -17.33 4.15
CA SER A 260 14.33 -18.22 3.01
C SER A 260 13.77 -17.61 1.72
N ARG A 261 14.34 -18.02 0.58
CA ARG A 261 13.87 -17.61 -0.75
C ARG A 261 12.38 -17.89 -0.92
N ASP A 262 11.94 -19.11 -0.61
CA ASP A 262 10.54 -19.52 -0.74
C ASP A 262 9.59 -18.66 0.10
N ASN A 263 10.00 -18.29 1.32
CA ASN A 263 9.21 -17.41 2.16
C ASN A 263 9.12 -16.00 1.55
N LYS A 264 10.24 -15.47 1.03
CA LYS A 264 10.25 -14.15 0.37
C LYS A 264 9.36 -14.14 -0.87
N GLU A 265 9.43 -15.17 -1.71
CA GLU A 265 8.58 -15.32 -2.89
C GLU A 265 7.09 -15.47 -2.51
N LEU A 266 6.78 -16.30 -1.51
CA LEU A 266 5.42 -16.50 -1.00
C LEU A 266 4.79 -15.18 -0.56
N MET A 267 5.54 -14.37 0.20
CA MET A 267 5.05 -13.10 0.73
C MET A 267 5.09 -11.97 -0.32
N GLY A 268 5.82 -12.13 -1.42
CA GLY A 268 6.15 -11.05 -2.36
C GLY A 268 7.02 -9.98 -1.69
N TYR A 269 8.04 -10.40 -0.94
CA TYR A 269 8.89 -9.52 -0.15
C TYR A 269 9.74 -8.59 -1.03
N ASN A 270 9.69 -7.30 -0.69
CA ASN A 270 10.46 -6.21 -1.27
C ASN A 270 10.35 -4.98 -0.33
N PRO A 271 11.05 -3.85 -0.60
CA PRO A 271 10.93 -2.64 0.21
C PRO A 271 9.50 -2.09 0.36
N ILE A 272 8.67 -2.13 -0.69
CA ILE A 272 7.28 -1.66 -0.62
C ILE A 272 6.45 -2.54 0.33
N MET A 273 6.66 -3.86 0.25
CA MET A 273 6.02 -4.82 1.14
C MET A 273 6.42 -4.59 2.60
N LEU A 274 7.70 -4.33 2.87
CA LEU A 274 8.19 -4.03 4.23
C LEU A 274 7.51 -2.79 4.83
N GLU A 275 7.39 -1.70 4.07
CA GLU A 275 6.65 -0.50 4.49
C GLU A 275 5.22 -0.84 4.90
N HIS A 276 4.52 -1.55 4.02
CA HIS A 276 3.13 -1.94 4.27
C HIS A 276 3.03 -2.86 5.50
N ALA A 277 3.95 -3.81 5.65
CA ALA A 277 4.00 -4.73 6.78
C ALA A 277 4.25 -3.99 8.11
N LEU A 278 5.13 -2.98 8.16
CA LEU A 278 5.34 -2.13 9.33
C LEU A 278 4.07 -1.34 9.69
N CYS A 279 3.38 -0.79 8.69
CA CYS A 279 2.07 -0.17 8.85
C CYS A 279 1.05 -1.13 9.49
N LYS A 280 1.07 -2.42 9.12
CA LYS A 280 0.18 -3.44 9.70
C LYS A 280 0.63 -3.90 11.07
N PHE A 281 1.92 -4.08 11.31
CA PHE A 281 2.50 -4.43 12.61
C PHE A 281 1.99 -3.47 13.69
N GLN A 282 2.15 -2.17 13.44
CA GLN A 282 1.66 -1.12 14.30
C GLN A 282 0.17 -1.26 14.60
N ARG A 283 -0.62 -1.53 13.56
CA ARG A 283 -2.08 -1.56 13.61
C ARG A 283 -2.65 -2.83 14.27
N ILE A 284 -2.00 -3.96 14.11
CA ILE A 284 -2.39 -5.25 14.69
C ILE A 284 -2.11 -5.24 16.19
N TYR A 285 -0.90 -4.84 16.56
CA TYR A 285 -0.41 -4.85 17.94
C TYR A 285 -0.66 -3.55 18.71
N ARG A 286 -1.33 -2.57 18.10
CA ARG A 286 -1.79 -1.38 18.81
C ARG A 286 -2.61 -1.82 20.02
N LYS A 287 -2.11 -1.56 21.22
CA LYS A 287 -2.90 -1.66 22.45
C LYS A 287 -4.10 -0.74 22.26
N ARG A 288 -5.32 -1.24 22.49
CA ARG A 288 -6.48 -0.36 22.62
C ARG A 288 -6.18 0.50 23.85
N ASP A 289 -5.87 1.76 23.65
CA ASP A 289 -5.97 2.74 24.72
C ASP A 289 -7.39 2.62 25.24
N GLY A 290 -7.53 2.31 26.54
CA GLY A 290 -8.82 2.10 27.18
C GLY A 290 -9.77 3.24 26.82
N ARG A 291 -10.81 2.88 26.06
CA ARG A 291 -12.06 3.62 25.94
C ARG A 291 -13.16 2.61 26.16
#